data_AF-A0A1B6LEK7-F1
#
_entry.id   AF-A0A1B6LEK7-F1
#
_cell.length_a   1.000
_cell.length_b   1.000
_cell.length_c   1.000
_cell.angle_alpha   90.00
_cell.angle_beta   90.00
_cell.angle_gamma   90.00
#
_symmetry.space_group_name_H-M   'P 1'
#
loop_
_entity.id
_entity.type
_entity.pdbx_description
1 polymer ?
#
loop_
_entity_poly.entity_id
_entity_poly.type
_entity_poly.pdbx_seq_one_letter_code
_entity_poly.pdbx_strand_id
1 'polypeptide(L)'
;GRSSSITDYASVKNKRRFEVFCSVFPAVAIVIVTISVLISRRKSDSSSVESCVFNSPQYKENITEYLRSDKPLENGSLTTVDGKIYPQWSYCWSPDHKTAWVCPCLLKPCLYKCCELDEIHIYTDYVYEDQTYKKANCENSDVPFDPRNSSIYSAQDLSNPIRLEIEDDHFFIIGGNRYCDERGMYSLDEEEKTNFYLLEDGRLFKDGKIKDFFNYTEFCVESSNDSDSNHFMICYDEESQESVQEAGQDWKF
;
A
#
# COMPACT_ATOMS: atom_id res chain seq x y z
N GLY A 1 33.36 -89.29 -4.17
CA GLY A 1 33.93 -88.28 -5.09
C GLY A 1 33.50 -86.91 -4.64
N ARG A 2 34.44 -85.97 -4.51
CA ARG A 2 34.24 -84.64 -3.93
C ARG A 2 33.22 -83.81 -4.72
N SER A 3 32.25 -83.26 -3.99
CA SER A 3 31.36 -82.19 -4.40
C SER A 3 32.14 -80.87 -4.48
N SER A 4 32.01 -80.15 -5.59
CA SER A 4 32.48 -78.78 -5.75
C SER A 4 31.29 -77.90 -6.11
N SER A 5 30.74 -77.20 -5.10
CA SER A 5 29.77 -76.14 -5.32
C SER A 5 30.50 -74.90 -5.82
N ILE A 6 30.34 -74.62 -7.11
CA ILE A 6 30.71 -73.34 -7.72
C ILE A 6 29.62 -72.35 -7.31
N THR A 7 29.86 -71.61 -6.24
CA THR A 7 28.98 -70.54 -5.79
C THR A 7 29.21 -69.33 -6.69
N ASP A 8 28.17 -68.92 -7.40
CA ASP A 8 28.16 -67.81 -8.37
C ASP A 8 28.57 -66.45 -7.75
N TYR A 9 29.85 -66.11 -7.89
CA TYR A 9 30.40 -64.80 -7.50
C TYR A 9 29.86 -63.62 -8.33
N ALA A 10 29.16 -63.87 -9.45
CA ALA A 10 28.56 -62.84 -10.29
C ALA A 10 27.32 -62.19 -9.64
N SER A 11 26.63 -62.90 -8.75
CA SER A 11 25.37 -62.43 -8.12
C SER A 11 25.62 -61.35 -7.05
N VAL A 12 26.71 -61.45 -6.29
CA VAL A 12 26.97 -60.54 -5.15
C VAL A 12 27.40 -59.14 -5.60
N LYS A 13 28.07 -59.02 -6.75
CA LYS A 13 28.56 -57.72 -7.26
C LYS A 13 27.45 -56.84 -7.81
N ASN A 14 26.40 -57.43 -8.38
CA ASN A 14 25.24 -56.68 -8.87
C ASN A 14 24.31 -56.21 -7.73
N LYS A 15 24.22 -56.97 -6.64
CA LYS A 15 23.39 -56.60 -5.49
C LYS A 15 23.88 -55.34 -4.78
N ARG A 16 25.19 -55.21 -4.56
CA ARG A 16 25.78 -54.00 -3.94
C ARG A 16 25.67 -52.76 -4.81
N ARG A 17 25.71 -52.90 -6.14
CA ARG A 17 25.52 -51.76 -7.06
C ARG A 17 24.07 -51.26 -7.05
N PHE A 18 23.11 -52.16 -6.86
CA PHE A 18 21.70 -51.81 -6.78
C PHE A 18 21.33 -51.08 -5.48
N GLU A 19 21.90 -51.50 -4.34
CA GLU A 19 21.67 -50.83 -3.03
C GLU A 19 22.24 -49.40 -2.99
N VAL A 20 23.39 -49.16 -3.63
CA VAL A 20 23.94 -47.80 -3.75
C VAL A 20 23.10 -46.96 -4.70
N PHE A 21 22.56 -47.54 -5.77
CA PHE A 21 21.65 -46.82 -6.67
C PHE A 21 20.33 -46.43 -5.98
N CYS A 22 19.73 -47.33 -5.19
CA CYS A 22 18.47 -47.05 -4.50
C CYS A 22 18.59 -46.02 -3.37
N SER A 23 19.78 -45.81 -2.79
CA SER A 23 19.98 -44.85 -1.69
C SER A 23 20.49 -43.48 -2.16
N VAL A 24 21.34 -43.45 -3.18
CA VAL A 24 21.93 -42.19 -3.67
C VAL A 24 20.99 -41.44 -4.63
N PHE A 25 20.26 -42.16 -5.48
CA PHE A 25 19.41 -41.53 -6.50
C PHE A 25 18.25 -40.71 -5.91
N PRO A 26 17.54 -41.15 -4.86
CA PRO A 26 16.49 -40.34 -4.22
C PRO A 26 17.06 -39.08 -3.57
N ALA A 27 18.22 -39.17 -2.93
CA ALA A 27 18.86 -38.02 -2.30
C ALA A 27 19.25 -36.95 -3.34
N VAL A 28 19.84 -37.37 -4.46
CA VAL A 28 20.18 -36.47 -5.58
C VAL A 28 18.92 -35.88 -6.21
N ALA A 29 17.85 -36.68 -6.39
CA ALA A 29 16.58 -36.19 -6.91
C ALA A 29 15.92 -35.15 -5.99
N ILE A 30 15.95 -35.34 -4.67
CA ILE A 30 15.44 -34.36 -3.69
C ILE A 30 16.23 -33.05 -3.76
N VAL A 31 17.56 -33.11 -3.89
CA VAL A 31 18.40 -31.92 -4.03
C VAL A 31 18.09 -31.19 -5.34
N ILE A 32 17.92 -31.91 -6.45
CA ILE A 32 17.54 -31.30 -7.73
C ILE A 32 16.15 -30.66 -7.63
N VAL A 33 15.16 -31.34 -7.06
CA VAL A 33 13.79 -30.81 -6.91
C VAL A 33 13.79 -29.60 -5.99
N THR A 34 14.51 -29.62 -4.86
CA THR A 34 14.59 -28.46 -3.96
C THR A 34 15.30 -27.29 -4.61
N ILE A 35 16.40 -27.51 -5.36
CA ILE A 35 17.06 -26.45 -6.14
C ILE A 35 16.12 -25.93 -7.23
N SER A 36 15.42 -26.79 -7.97
CA SER A 36 14.46 -26.39 -8.99
C SER A 36 13.27 -25.63 -8.40
N VAL A 37 12.75 -26.02 -7.22
CA VAL A 37 11.70 -25.29 -6.51
C VAL A 37 12.22 -23.95 -5.99
N LEU A 38 13.46 -23.87 -5.50
CA LEU A 38 14.08 -22.62 -5.07
C LEU A 38 14.37 -21.68 -6.25
N ILE A 39 14.78 -22.21 -7.41
CA ILE A 39 14.99 -21.44 -8.64
C ILE A 39 13.65 -21.02 -9.26
N SER A 40 12.66 -21.91 -9.29
CA SER A 40 11.30 -21.58 -9.75
C SER A 40 10.62 -20.60 -8.81
N ARG A 41 10.83 -20.71 -7.50
CA ARG A 41 10.43 -19.67 -6.53
C ARG A 41 11.19 -18.38 -6.76
N ARG A 42 12.51 -18.40 -7.01
CA ARG A 42 13.25 -17.17 -7.40
C ARG A 42 12.83 -16.59 -8.76
N LYS A 43 12.32 -17.40 -9.69
CA LYS A 43 11.79 -16.95 -10.99
C LYS A 43 10.32 -16.54 -10.92
N SER A 44 9.52 -17.09 -9.99
CA SER A 44 8.18 -16.58 -9.68
C SER A 44 8.23 -15.41 -8.68
N ASP A 45 9.32 -15.29 -7.94
CA ASP A 45 9.75 -14.14 -7.12
C ASP A 45 10.73 -13.26 -7.91
N SER A 46 10.73 -13.37 -9.24
CA SER A 46 10.58 -12.15 -10.03
C SER A 46 9.11 -11.79 -9.82
N SER A 47 8.69 -11.25 -8.68
CA SER A 47 8.89 -9.83 -8.38
C SER A 47 8.70 -8.91 -9.60
N SER A 48 7.89 -9.33 -10.58
CA SER A 48 6.76 -8.46 -10.88
C SER A 48 5.86 -8.49 -9.63
N VAL A 49 6.27 -7.76 -8.59
CA VAL A 49 5.32 -6.80 -8.04
C VAL A 49 4.85 -6.11 -9.29
N GLU A 50 3.59 -6.35 -9.70
CA GLU A 50 2.99 -5.62 -10.81
C GLU A 50 3.47 -4.19 -10.65
N SER A 51 4.40 -3.80 -11.53
CA SER A 51 5.09 -2.53 -11.42
C SER A 51 4.00 -1.48 -11.28
N CYS A 52 4.25 -0.36 -10.59
CA CYS A 52 3.39 0.84 -10.52
C CYS A 52 2.46 1.05 -11.74
N VAL A 53 2.99 0.67 -12.91
CA VAL A 53 2.40 0.59 -14.24
C VAL A 53 1.09 -0.23 -14.39
N PHE A 54 0.83 -1.32 -13.65
CA PHE A 54 -0.26 -2.26 -14.01
C PHE A 54 -1.57 -2.12 -13.23
N ASN A 55 -1.58 -1.53 -12.02
CA ASN A 55 -2.77 -1.57 -11.15
C ASN A 55 -3.70 -0.35 -11.17
N SER A 56 -3.48 0.66 -12.02
CA SER A 56 -4.55 1.54 -12.55
C SER A 56 -3.90 2.72 -13.30
N PRO A 57 -4.46 3.20 -14.43
CA PRO A 57 -4.14 4.53 -14.96
C PRO A 57 -4.21 5.64 -13.90
N GLN A 58 -5.07 5.48 -12.88
CA GLN A 58 -5.21 6.42 -11.75
C GLN A 58 -3.96 6.40 -10.83
N TYR A 59 -3.26 5.27 -10.74
CA TYR A 59 -2.01 5.15 -9.96
C TYR A 59 -0.88 6.00 -10.55
N LYS A 60 -0.92 6.25 -11.86
CA LYS A 60 0.14 6.90 -12.64
C LYS A 60 0.17 8.42 -12.54
N GLU A 61 -0.92 9.05 -12.09
CA GLU A 61 -1.02 10.51 -12.12
C GLU A 61 -1.05 11.14 -10.71
N ASN A 62 -1.63 10.45 -9.72
CA ASN A 62 -1.91 11.07 -8.41
C ASN A 62 -0.94 10.66 -7.28
N ILE A 63 -0.12 9.61 -7.44
CA ILE A 63 0.75 9.08 -6.35
C ILE A 63 2.23 9.10 -6.73
N THR A 64 2.52 9.37 -8.00
CA THR A 64 3.88 9.38 -8.50
C THR A 64 4.45 10.78 -8.34
N GLU A 65 5.38 10.93 -7.41
CA GLU A 65 6.22 12.12 -7.37
C GLU A 65 7.16 12.10 -8.59
N TYR A 66 7.17 13.19 -9.36
CA TYR A 66 8.11 13.35 -10.47
C TYR A 66 9.49 13.61 -9.92
N LEU A 67 10.32 12.58 -9.89
CA LEU A 67 11.70 12.75 -9.49
C LEU A 67 12.53 13.11 -10.70
N ARG A 68 13.05 14.34 -10.66
CA ARG A 68 14.15 14.76 -11.52
C ARG A 68 15.45 14.24 -10.91
N SER A 69 15.70 12.96 -11.13
CA SER A 69 16.89 12.29 -10.64
C SER A 69 18.00 12.33 -11.66
N ASP A 70 19.24 12.46 -11.18
CA ASP A 70 20.41 12.04 -11.95
C ASP A 70 20.46 10.51 -12.04
N LYS A 71 21.31 10.00 -12.93
CA LYS A 71 21.38 8.58 -13.33
C LYS A 71 21.25 7.58 -12.16
N PRO A 72 20.62 6.42 -12.38
CA PRO A 72 20.50 5.39 -11.35
C PRO A 72 21.89 4.91 -10.88
N LEU A 73 21.97 4.49 -9.62
CA LEU A 73 23.17 3.88 -9.04
C LEU A 73 23.55 2.59 -9.77
N GLU A 74 24.76 2.09 -9.55
CA GLU A 74 25.26 0.86 -10.21
C GLU A 74 24.40 -0.38 -9.97
N ASN A 75 23.71 -0.43 -8.82
CA ASN A 75 22.77 -1.49 -8.46
C ASN A 75 21.35 -1.30 -9.07
N GLY A 76 21.15 -0.24 -9.85
CA GLY A 76 19.86 0.12 -10.46
C GLY A 76 18.89 0.87 -9.54
N SER A 77 19.24 1.17 -8.28
CA SER A 77 18.38 2.02 -7.45
C SER A 77 18.47 3.49 -7.85
N LEU A 78 17.40 4.23 -7.58
CA LEU A 78 17.33 5.68 -7.75
C LEU A 78 17.61 6.36 -6.41
N THR A 79 18.34 7.47 -6.41
CA THR A 79 18.50 8.31 -5.23
C THR A 79 17.97 9.70 -5.53
N THR A 80 17.08 10.18 -4.68
CA THR A 80 16.47 11.50 -4.84
C THR A 80 17.34 12.60 -4.27
N VAL A 81 16.99 13.85 -4.57
CA VAL A 81 17.74 15.04 -4.10
C VAL A 81 17.72 15.16 -2.58
N ASP A 82 16.64 14.69 -1.93
CA ASP A 82 16.51 14.59 -0.47
C ASP A 82 17.15 13.32 0.12
N GLY A 83 17.86 12.52 -0.68
CA GLY A 83 18.65 11.37 -0.22
C GLY A 83 17.86 10.08 0.00
N LYS A 84 16.58 10.01 -0.37
CA LYS A 84 15.80 8.76 -0.33
C LYS A 84 16.26 7.82 -1.44
N ILE A 85 16.24 6.51 -1.16
CA ILE A 85 16.68 5.47 -2.10
C ILE A 85 15.47 4.63 -2.51
N TYR A 86 15.20 4.59 -3.81
CA TYR A 86 14.14 3.78 -4.40
C TYR A 86 14.74 2.59 -5.15
N PRO A 87 14.48 1.35 -4.75
CA PRO A 87 14.93 0.18 -5.47
C PRO A 87 14.33 0.12 -6.88
N GLN A 88 14.99 -0.59 -7.81
CA GLN A 88 14.58 -0.65 -9.22
C GLN A 88 13.12 -1.09 -9.43
N TRP A 89 12.57 -1.89 -8.53
CA TRP A 89 11.19 -2.39 -8.61
C TRP A 89 10.13 -1.38 -8.12
N SER A 90 10.53 -0.28 -7.46
CA SER A 90 9.61 0.71 -6.90
C SER A 90 9.50 1.98 -7.76
N TYR A 91 10.02 1.98 -8.99
CA TYR A 91 9.91 3.12 -9.89
C TYR A 91 9.85 2.69 -11.35
N CYS A 92 9.37 3.58 -12.22
CA CYS A 92 9.39 3.40 -13.66
C CYS A 92 9.89 4.67 -14.36
N TRP A 93 10.70 4.50 -15.40
CA TRP A 93 11.18 5.62 -16.20
C TRP A 93 10.09 6.12 -17.15
N SER A 94 10.05 7.43 -17.36
CA SER A 94 9.32 8.04 -18.45
C SER A 94 9.77 7.50 -19.81
N PRO A 95 8.91 7.53 -20.85
CA PRO A 95 9.29 7.10 -22.20
C PRO A 95 10.50 7.85 -22.77
N ASP A 96 10.75 9.09 -22.33
CA ASP A 96 11.90 9.89 -22.73
C ASP A 96 13.14 9.69 -21.83
N HIS A 97 13.04 8.82 -20.81
CA HIS A 97 14.08 8.51 -19.83
C HIS A 97 14.67 9.74 -19.10
N LYS A 98 13.88 10.82 -18.98
CA LYS A 98 14.31 12.04 -18.28
C LYS A 98 13.73 12.16 -16.88
N THR A 99 12.60 11.52 -16.62
CA THR A 99 11.94 11.53 -15.32
C THR A 99 11.66 10.10 -14.89
N ALA A 100 11.65 9.87 -13.58
CA ALA A 100 11.21 8.62 -13.01
C ALA A 100 9.97 8.87 -12.15
N TRP A 101 8.99 7.99 -12.28
CA TRP A 101 7.84 7.89 -11.41
C TRP A 101 8.14 6.87 -10.32
N VAL A 102 8.05 7.26 -9.05
CA VAL A 102 8.22 6.36 -7.90
C VAL A 102 6.89 5.94 -7.32
N CYS A 103 6.86 4.75 -6.71
CA CYS A 103 5.78 4.27 -5.86
C CYS A 103 6.26 4.20 -4.40
N PRO A 104 6.19 5.30 -3.66
CA PRO A 104 6.61 5.31 -2.26
C PRO A 104 5.79 4.33 -1.40
N CYS A 105 4.53 4.10 -1.73
CA CYS A 105 3.62 3.23 -0.98
C CYS A 105 4.01 1.75 -1.01
N LEU A 106 4.91 1.33 -1.91
CA LEU A 106 5.46 -0.02 -1.92
C LEU A 106 6.60 -0.22 -0.92
N LEU A 107 7.19 0.88 -0.44
CA LEU A 107 8.28 0.86 0.54
C LEU A 107 7.74 1.00 1.96
N LYS A 108 6.63 1.72 2.10
CA LYS A 108 6.09 2.16 3.39
C LYS A 108 4.61 2.51 3.26
N PRO A 109 3.77 2.32 4.28
CA PRO A 109 2.38 2.77 4.27
C PRO A 109 2.23 4.23 3.84
N CYS A 110 1.23 4.54 3.02
CA CYS A 110 0.97 5.90 2.57
C CYS A 110 -0.26 6.48 3.28
N LEU A 111 -0.23 7.79 3.51
CA LEU A 111 -1.41 8.59 3.82
C LEU A 111 -1.54 9.69 2.79
N TYR A 112 -2.75 9.85 2.27
CA TYR A 112 -3.07 10.92 1.35
C TYR A 112 -3.55 12.13 2.13
N LYS A 113 -2.88 13.27 1.95
CA LYS A 113 -3.27 14.56 2.48
C LYS A 113 -4.19 15.26 1.49
N CYS A 114 -5.22 15.90 2.01
CA CYS A 114 -6.28 16.45 1.17
C CYS A 114 -5.85 17.71 0.42
N CYS A 115 -5.00 18.51 1.07
CA CYS A 115 -4.32 19.65 0.46
C CYS A 115 -2.87 19.33 0.07
N GLU A 116 -2.15 20.33 -0.44
CA GLU A 116 -0.70 20.24 -0.59
C GLU A 116 0.00 20.07 0.77
N LEU A 117 1.27 19.64 0.75
CA LEU A 117 2.02 19.31 1.97
C LEU A 117 2.16 20.50 2.94
N ASP A 118 2.16 21.72 2.43
CA ASP A 118 2.27 23.00 3.14
C ASP A 118 0.92 23.73 3.34
N GLU A 119 -0.19 23.09 3.01
CA GLU A 119 -1.55 23.66 3.14
C GLU A 119 -2.36 22.95 4.24
N ILE A 120 -3.42 23.56 4.75
CA ILE A 120 -4.39 22.92 5.65
C ILE A 120 -5.81 23.28 5.22
N HIS A 121 -6.81 22.58 5.75
CA HIS A 121 -8.18 23.01 5.59
C HIS A 121 -8.55 24.17 6.50
N ILE A 122 -9.10 25.22 5.89
CA ILE A 122 -9.80 26.30 6.56
C ILE A 122 -11.28 26.20 6.20
N TYR A 123 -12.11 26.02 7.22
CA TYR A 123 -13.56 25.96 7.06
C TYR A 123 -14.15 27.36 7.11
N THR A 124 -14.82 27.76 6.01
CA THR A 124 -15.57 29.01 5.91
C THR A 124 -17.06 28.74 5.86
N ASP A 125 -17.83 29.49 6.65
CA ASP A 125 -19.29 29.46 6.59
C ASP A 125 -19.78 30.06 5.26
N TYR A 126 -20.64 29.34 4.56
CA TYR A 126 -21.28 29.72 3.32
C TYR A 126 -22.80 29.59 3.47
N VAL A 127 -23.55 30.66 3.21
CA VAL A 127 -25.01 30.65 3.35
C VAL A 127 -25.67 30.45 1.99
N TYR A 128 -26.46 29.40 1.85
CA TYR A 128 -27.27 29.08 0.67
C TYR A 128 -28.69 28.74 1.09
N GLU A 129 -29.70 29.39 0.49
CA GLU A 129 -31.12 29.16 0.82
C GLU A 129 -31.44 29.19 2.34
N ASP A 130 -30.92 30.19 3.05
CA ASP A 130 -31.08 30.37 4.52
C ASP A 130 -30.50 29.23 5.39
N GLN A 131 -29.68 28.36 4.81
CA GLN A 131 -28.90 27.33 5.52
C GLN A 131 -27.42 27.68 5.49
N THR A 132 -26.72 27.46 6.61
CA THR A 132 -25.27 27.68 6.73
C THR A 132 -24.53 26.36 6.52
N TYR A 133 -23.64 26.36 5.53
CA TYR A 133 -22.78 25.24 5.17
C TYR A 133 -21.33 25.57 5.51
N LYS A 134 -20.52 24.55 5.78
CA LYS A 134 -19.06 24.71 5.90
C LYS A 134 -18.40 24.30 4.61
N LYS A 135 -17.70 25.23 3.96
CA LYS A 135 -16.83 24.94 2.83
C LYS A 135 -15.38 24.85 3.30
N ALA A 136 -14.72 23.73 3.03
CA ALA A 136 -13.28 23.59 3.23
C ALA A 136 -12.52 24.21 2.06
N ASN A 137 -11.53 25.05 2.35
CA ASN A 137 -10.56 25.54 1.37
C ASN A 137 -9.16 25.18 1.85
N CYS A 138 -8.26 24.85 0.93
CA CYS A 138 -6.84 24.67 1.23
C CYS A 138 -6.14 26.03 1.30
N GLU A 139 -5.47 26.31 2.40
CA GLU A 139 -4.66 27.51 2.59
C GLU A 139 -3.29 27.16 3.18
N ASN A 140 -2.26 27.90 2.77
CA ASN A 140 -0.90 27.72 3.29
C ASN A 140 -0.85 27.85 4.81
N SER A 141 -0.12 26.95 5.45
CA SER A 141 0.07 26.92 6.89
C SER A 141 1.52 26.67 7.24
N ASP A 142 2.01 27.41 8.24
CA ASP A 142 3.32 27.15 8.85
C ASP A 142 3.32 25.91 9.76
N VAL A 143 2.13 25.35 10.05
CA VAL A 143 1.99 24.15 10.89
C VAL A 143 2.14 22.91 10.01
N PRO A 144 3.19 22.10 10.20
CA PRO A 144 3.38 20.89 9.41
C PRO A 144 2.31 19.86 9.76
N PHE A 145 1.87 19.12 8.73
CA PHE A 145 0.99 17.97 8.93
C PHE A 145 1.71 16.88 9.74
N ASP A 146 1.07 16.40 10.81
CA ASP A 146 1.57 15.31 11.64
C ASP A 146 0.55 14.14 11.67
N PRO A 147 0.90 12.96 11.12
CA PRO A 147 0.00 11.82 11.13
C PRO A 147 -0.29 11.29 12.54
N ARG A 148 0.54 11.61 13.54
CA ARG A 148 0.32 11.19 14.94
C ARG A 148 -0.86 11.92 15.60
N ASN A 149 -1.34 13.01 15.00
CA ASN A 149 -2.58 13.68 15.41
C ASN A 149 -3.82 12.87 15.02
N SER A 150 -3.66 11.80 14.23
CA SER A 150 -4.69 10.77 14.04
C SER A 150 -4.52 9.65 15.06
N SER A 151 -5.63 9.08 15.54
CA SER A 151 -5.57 7.82 16.30
C SER A 151 -5.35 6.66 15.33
N ILE A 152 -4.28 5.89 15.54
CA ILE A 152 -3.85 4.83 14.63
C ILE A 152 -4.02 3.48 15.31
N TYR A 153 -4.48 2.49 14.56
CA TYR A 153 -4.87 1.18 15.09
C TYR A 153 -4.14 0.04 14.38
N SER A 154 -3.94 -1.07 15.10
CA SER A 154 -3.33 -2.26 14.48
C SER A 154 -4.24 -2.89 13.44
N ALA A 155 -3.65 -3.34 12.34
CA ALA A 155 -4.37 -4.07 11.30
C ALA A 155 -4.58 -5.57 11.63
N GLN A 156 -4.03 -6.06 12.75
CA GLN A 156 -4.03 -7.49 13.08
C GLN A 156 -5.36 -7.99 13.67
N ASP A 157 -6.04 -7.16 14.47
CA ASP A 157 -7.31 -7.49 15.11
C ASP A 157 -8.31 -6.33 14.99
N LEU A 158 -9.22 -6.45 14.03
CA LEU A 158 -10.25 -5.46 13.75
C LEU A 158 -11.48 -5.62 14.64
N SER A 159 -11.62 -6.75 15.34
CA SER A 159 -12.73 -6.98 16.27
C SER A 159 -12.54 -6.22 17.58
N ASN A 160 -11.30 -5.89 17.91
CA ASN A 160 -10.93 -5.08 19.06
C ASN A 160 -9.75 -4.16 18.67
N PRO A 161 -10.01 -3.03 17.97
CA PRO A 161 -8.96 -2.16 17.46
C PRO A 161 -8.06 -1.66 18.58
N ILE A 162 -6.78 -2.06 18.55
CA ILE A 162 -5.78 -1.62 19.52
C ILE A 162 -5.10 -0.37 18.97
N ARG A 163 -5.17 0.74 19.71
CA ARG A 163 -4.44 1.96 19.37
C ARG A 163 -2.93 1.72 19.49
N LEU A 164 -2.19 2.18 18.49
CA LEU A 164 -0.75 2.09 18.40
C LEU A 164 -0.11 3.48 18.49
N GLU A 165 1.07 3.52 19.10
CA GLU A 165 2.00 4.65 18.97
C GLU A 165 2.95 4.33 17.83
N ILE A 166 2.98 5.21 16.83
CA ILE A 166 3.82 5.05 15.63
C ILE A 166 4.96 6.08 15.63
N GLU A 167 6.02 5.77 14.90
CA GLU A 167 7.13 6.69 14.69
C GLU A 167 6.72 7.83 13.73
N ASP A 168 7.37 9.00 13.83
CA ASP A 168 7.16 10.18 12.96
C ASP A 168 7.31 9.83 11.47
N ASP A 169 8.12 8.81 11.26
CA ASP A 169 8.53 8.20 10.03
C ASP A 169 7.79 6.86 9.84
N HIS A 170 6.49 6.78 10.17
CA HIS A 170 5.70 5.57 9.89
C HIS A 170 4.95 5.61 8.56
N PHE A 171 4.50 6.78 8.11
CA PHE A 171 3.86 6.93 6.80
C PHE A 171 4.69 7.72 5.80
N PHE A 172 4.45 7.46 4.51
CA PHE A 172 4.79 8.38 3.44
C PHE A 172 3.58 9.27 3.17
N ILE A 173 3.74 10.59 3.36
CA ILE A 173 2.65 11.54 3.15
C ILE A 173 2.65 11.97 1.69
N ILE A 174 1.50 11.80 1.03
CA ILE A 174 1.27 12.26 -0.34
C ILE A 174 0.39 13.50 -0.24
N GLY A 175 0.87 14.65 -0.68
CA GLY A 175 0.05 15.85 -0.84
C GLY A 175 -0.50 15.96 -2.26
N GLY A 176 -1.60 16.67 -2.41
CA GLY A 176 -2.10 17.05 -3.72
C GLY A 176 -3.58 17.40 -3.74
N ASN A 177 -3.90 18.54 -4.35
CA ASN A 177 -5.24 19.08 -4.55
C ASN A 177 -6.13 18.31 -5.57
N ARG A 178 -5.71 17.11 -6.00
CA ARG A 178 -6.50 16.21 -6.87
C ARG A 178 -7.07 15.00 -6.16
N TYR A 179 -7.05 15.02 -4.84
CA TYR A 179 -7.71 14.00 -4.07
C TYR A 179 -9.23 13.98 -4.39
N CYS A 180 -9.79 12.79 -4.63
CA CYS A 180 -11.11 12.53 -5.20
C CYS A 180 -11.38 12.90 -6.67
N ASP A 181 -10.44 13.50 -7.40
CA ASP A 181 -10.67 13.99 -8.78
C ASP A 181 -11.93 14.90 -8.84
N GLU A 182 -12.81 14.71 -9.84
CA GLU A 182 -14.10 15.42 -9.99
C GLU A 182 -15.18 14.93 -8.99
N ARG A 183 -14.86 13.99 -8.10
CA ARG A 183 -15.82 13.42 -7.15
C ARG A 183 -16.01 14.33 -5.95
N GLY A 184 -17.19 14.25 -5.35
CA GLY A 184 -17.48 14.94 -4.10
C GLY A 184 -16.71 14.34 -2.92
N MET A 185 -16.55 15.15 -1.88
CA MET A 185 -15.94 14.75 -0.61
C MET A 185 -16.93 14.97 0.52
N TYR A 186 -17.03 13.99 1.42
CA TYR A 186 -17.76 14.18 2.68
C TYR A 186 -16.81 14.06 3.86
N SER A 187 -16.93 15.01 4.79
CA SER A 187 -16.27 14.93 6.10
C SER A 187 -17.12 14.07 7.01
N LEU A 188 -16.46 13.21 7.80
CA LEU A 188 -17.13 12.47 8.85
C LEU A 188 -17.54 13.40 9.99
N ASP A 189 -18.77 13.28 10.48
CA ASP A 189 -19.18 13.90 11.73
C ASP A 189 -18.61 13.15 12.95
N GLU A 190 -18.77 13.70 14.15
CA GLU A 190 -18.21 13.11 15.38
C GLU A 190 -18.80 11.72 15.71
N GLU A 191 -20.05 11.45 15.36
CA GLU A 191 -20.68 10.14 15.59
C GLU A 191 -20.15 9.12 14.58
N GLU A 192 -20.08 9.49 13.31
CA GLU A 192 -19.53 8.65 12.25
C GLU A 192 -18.07 8.32 12.52
N LYS A 193 -17.24 9.31 12.90
CA LYS A 193 -15.82 9.13 13.22
C LYS A 193 -15.56 7.99 14.21
N THR A 194 -16.46 7.74 15.16
CA THR A 194 -16.30 6.65 16.14
C THR A 194 -16.28 5.26 15.50
N ASN A 195 -16.82 5.13 14.29
CA ASN A 195 -16.87 3.88 13.54
C ASN A 195 -15.73 3.76 12.52
N PHE A 196 -14.82 4.73 12.44
CA PHE A 196 -13.70 4.71 11.50
C PHE A 196 -12.35 4.64 12.22
N TYR A 197 -11.48 3.78 11.72
CA TYR A 197 -10.19 3.47 12.32
C TYR A 197 -9.10 3.58 11.27
N LEU A 198 -8.18 4.53 11.42
CA LEU A 198 -7.00 4.58 10.57
C LEU A 198 -6.03 3.49 10.99
N LEU A 199 -5.71 2.58 10.07
CA LEU A 199 -4.83 1.45 10.35
C LEU A 199 -3.37 1.80 10.13
N GLU A 200 -2.48 1.07 10.81
CA GLU A 200 -1.03 1.18 10.67
C GLU A 200 -0.52 0.91 9.24
N ASP A 201 -1.32 0.30 8.36
CA ASP A 201 -0.98 0.07 6.96
C ASP A 201 -1.49 1.16 6.01
N GLY A 202 -2.09 2.23 6.54
CA GLY A 202 -2.56 3.38 5.77
C GLY A 202 -3.96 3.21 5.17
N ARG A 203 -4.67 2.12 5.50
CA ARG A 203 -6.09 1.94 5.15
C ARG A 203 -6.98 2.55 6.22
N LEU A 204 -8.19 2.95 5.84
CA LEU A 204 -9.23 3.37 6.77
C LEU A 204 -10.27 2.27 6.89
N PHE A 205 -10.40 1.68 8.08
CA PHE A 205 -11.37 0.64 8.38
C PHE A 205 -12.67 1.24 8.90
N LYS A 206 -13.83 0.71 8.48
CA LYS A 206 -15.15 1.10 8.96
C LYS A 206 -15.83 -0.06 9.67
N ASP A 207 -16.12 0.11 10.96
CA ASP A 207 -16.84 -0.88 11.73
C ASP A 207 -18.34 -0.90 11.36
N GLY A 208 -18.92 -2.11 11.30
CA GLY A 208 -20.36 -2.31 11.16
C GLY A 208 -21.01 -2.17 9.76
N LYS A 209 -20.29 -2.13 8.62
CA LYS A 209 -20.90 -1.99 7.27
C LYS A 209 -20.38 -2.97 6.19
N ILE A 210 -21.03 -2.96 5.02
CA ILE A 210 -20.82 -3.83 3.83
C ILE A 210 -19.43 -3.66 3.17
N LYS A 211 -18.76 -2.52 3.38
CA LYS A 211 -17.41 -2.24 2.90
C LYS A 211 -16.52 -1.97 4.11
N ASP A 212 -15.59 -2.87 4.34
CA ASP A 212 -14.76 -2.86 5.55
C ASP A 212 -13.61 -1.86 5.46
N PHE A 213 -13.09 -1.58 4.25
CA PHE A 213 -11.89 -0.77 4.08
C PHE A 213 -12.02 0.26 2.97
N PHE A 214 -11.44 1.43 3.20
CA PHE A 214 -11.15 2.45 2.20
C PHE A 214 -9.64 2.46 1.97
N ASN A 215 -9.25 2.39 0.70
CA ASN A 215 -7.86 2.62 0.32
C ASN A 215 -7.57 4.12 0.31
N TYR A 216 -6.30 4.48 0.33
CA TYR A 216 -5.84 5.88 0.34
C TYR A 216 -6.25 6.71 -0.90
N THR A 217 -6.83 6.08 -1.94
CA THR A 217 -7.44 6.75 -3.10
C THR A 217 -8.93 7.08 -2.91
N GLU A 218 -9.49 6.65 -1.77
CA GLU A 218 -10.92 6.72 -1.43
C GLU A 218 -11.17 7.51 -0.14
N PHE A 219 -10.13 7.71 0.68
CA PHE A 219 -10.14 8.65 1.80
C PHE A 219 -8.84 9.49 1.80
N CYS A 220 -8.89 10.69 2.37
CA CYS A 220 -7.73 11.51 2.70
C CYS A 220 -7.80 11.99 4.15
N VAL A 221 -6.69 12.48 4.65
CA VAL A 221 -6.48 12.95 6.02
C VAL A 221 -6.01 14.40 5.99
N GLU A 222 -6.63 15.29 6.76
CA GLU A 222 -6.23 16.70 6.78
C GLU A 222 -6.25 17.30 8.18
N SER A 223 -5.29 18.16 8.47
CA SER A 223 -5.29 19.03 9.63
C SER A 223 -6.20 20.23 9.40
N SER A 224 -6.84 20.71 10.47
CA SER A 224 -7.73 21.87 10.41
C SER A 224 -7.26 22.96 11.35
N ASN A 225 -7.63 24.21 11.06
CA ASN A 225 -7.40 25.33 11.97
C ASN A 225 -8.29 25.29 13.23
N ASP A 226 -9.38 24.52 13.21
CA ASP A 226 -10.36 24.43 14.30
C ASP A 226 -10.19 23.19 15.21
N SER A 227 -9.17 22.37 14.97
CA SER A 227 -8.97 21.09 15.64
C SER A 227 -7.50 20.71 15.76
N ASP A 228 -7.11 20.18 16.92
CA ASP A 228 -5.78 19.58 17.14
C ASP A 228 -5.65 18.17 16.53
N SER A 229 -6.76 17.62 16.02
CA SER A 229 -6.82 16.28 15.42
C SER A 229 -7.02 16.35 13.92
N ASN A 230 -6.47 15.37 13.20
CA ASN A 230 -6.69 15.27 11.77
C ASN A 230 -8.11 14.75 11.47
N HIS A 231 -8.70 15.27 10.40
CA HIS A 231 -10.03 14.92 9.90
C HIS A 231 -9.91 13.93 8.73
N PHE A 232 -10.84 12.98 8.65
CA PHE A 232 -10.97 12.07 7.53
C PHE A 232 -12.04 12.57 6.58
N MET A 233 -11.73 12.60 5.29
CA MET A 233 -12.71 12.88 4.25
C MET A 233 -12.71 11.75 3.24
N ILE A 234 -13.91 11.32 2.84
CA ILE A 234 -14.11 10.15 1.99
C ILE A 234 -14.68 10.61 0.64
N CYS A 235 -14.14 10.07 -0.45
CA CYS A 235 -14.66 10.32 -1.78
C CYS A 235 -16.01 9.61 -1.97
N TYR A 236 -16.93 10.25 -2.67
CA TYR A 236 -18.16 9.62 -3.13
C TYR A 236 -18.44 9.97 -4.59
N ASP A 237 -18.91 8.99 -5.36
CA ASP A 237 -19.34 9.21 -6.75
C ASP A 237 -20.69 9.94 -6.76
N GLU A 238 -20.93 10.86 -7.69
CA GLU A 238 -22.20 11.61 -7.77
C GLU A 238 -23.42 10.69 -7.89
N GLU A 239 -23.29 9.54 -8.58
CA GLU A 239 -24.37 8.55 -8.70
C GLU A 239 -24.79 7.95 -7.35
N SER A 240 -23.91 7.99 -6.34
CA SER A 240 -24.22 7.53 -4.98
C SER A 240 -25.02 8.56 -4.16
N GLN A 241 -25.09 9.83 -4.58
CA GLN A 241 -25.85 10.87 -3.87
C GLN A 241 -27.35 10.56 -3.78
N GLU A 242 -27.95 9.91 -4.77
CA GLU A 242 -29.37 9.56 -4.71
C GLU A 242 -29.66 8.55 -3.58
N SER A 243 -28.73 7.65 -3.29
CA SER A 243 -28.86 6.69 -2.19
C SER A 243 -28.53 7.28 -0.81
N VAL A 244 -27.67 8.30 -0.75
CA VAL A 244 -27.34 9.02 0.50
C VAL A 244 -28.48 9.98 0.88
N GLN A 245 -29.13 10.63 -0.10
CA GLN A 245 -30.30 11.47 0.15
C GLN A 245 -31.52 10.69 0.68
N GLU A 246 -31.65 9.39 0.37
CA GLU A 246 -32.69 8.54 0.96
C GLU A 246 -32.35 8.02 2.37
N ALA A 247 -31.07 7.99 2.76
CA ALA A 247 -30.60 7.48 4.05
C ALA A 247 -30.36 8.56 5.13
N GLY A 248 -30.21 9.82 4.74
CA GLY A 248 -30.00 10.94 5.67
C GLY A 248 -30.38 12.26 5.01
N GLN A 249 -31.51 12.82 5.43
CA GLN A 249 -32.15 13.98 4.82
C GLN A 249 -31.46 15.33 5.16
N ASP A 250 -30.14 15.38 5.34
CA ASP A 250 -29.49 16.60 5.85
C ASP A 250 -28.07 16.90 5.34
N TRP A 251 -27.66 16.38 4.18
CA TRP A 251 -26.41 16.82 3.55
C TRP A 251 -26.57 16.93 2.03
N LYS A 252 -26.86 18.13 1.55
CA LYS A 252 -26.63 18.54 0.16
C LYS A 252 -25.55 19.62 0.17
N PHE A 253 -24.49 19.41 -0.60
CA PHE A 253 -23.44 20.39 -0.86
C PHE A 253 -23.90 21.40 -1.92
#